data_AF-A0A2H3SGX8-F1
#
_entry.id   AF-A0A2H3SGX8-F1
#
_cell.length_a   1.000
_cell.length_b   1.000
_cell.length_c   1.000
_cell.angle_alpha   90.00
_cell.angle_beta   90.00
_cell.angle_gamma   90.00
#
_symmetry.space_group_name_H-M   'P 1'
#
loop_
_entity.id
_entity.type
_entity.pdbx_description
1 polymer ?
#
loop_
_entity_poly.entity_id
_entity_poly.type
_entity_poly.pdbx_seq_one_letter_code
_entity_poly.pdbx_strand_id
1 'polypeptide(L)'
;MKKSLLELDPQADALLILQCPNAQKITSAEDREAWDSGEASQSETTTSPQTDENNSIKSPTTYEDLRSLQPYRSNGDPNMIQFQVSTRHLCIVSPVFRAMIEGRYRESQPNSQGILEIGASDWNAEAFFILLDIIHGHH
;
A
#
# COMPACT_ATOMS: atom_id res chain seq x y z
N MET A 1 -11.78 -21.06 4.80
CA MET A 1 -10.62 -20.54 4.02
C MET A 1 -10.16 -19.26 4.70
N LYS A 2 -8.86 -19.08 4.95
CA LYS A 2 -8.36 -17.82 5.53
C LYS A 2 -8.54 -16.74 4.46
N LYS A 3 -9.36 -15.72 4.74
CA LYS A 3 -9.50 -14.55 3.85
C LYS A 3 -8.15 -13.84 3.80
N SER A 4 -7.70 -13.45 2.61
CA SER A 4 -6.49 -12.64 2.50
C SER A 4 -6.79 -11.24 3.03
N LEU A 5 -5.88 -10.64 3.81
CA LEU A 5 -6.13 -9.33 4.43
C LEU A 5 -6.46 -8.25 3.38
N LEU A 6 -5.88 -8.37 2.18
CA LEU A 6 -6.02 -7.41 1.09
C LEU A 6 -7.26 -7.65 0.20
N GLU A 7 -8.09 -8.64 0.53
CA GLU A 7 -9.37 -8.90 -0.13
C GLU A 7 -10.49 -8.15 0.61
N LEU A 8 -10.74 -6.92 0.17
CA LEU A 8 -11.72 -6.02 0.77
C LEU A 8 -13.13 -6.24 0.21
N ASP A 9 -13.28 -6.88 -0.93
CA ASP A 9 -14.58 -7.29 -1.45
C ASP A 9 -14.48 -8.68 -2.12
N PRO A 10 -15.27 -9.68 -1.67
CA PRO A 10 -15.35 -10.99 -2.34
C PRO A 10 -15.87 -10.93 -3.78
N GLN A 11 -16.47 -9.82 -4.19
CA GLN A 11 -16.96 -9.54 -5.55
C GLN A 11 -16.17 -8.40 -6.20
N ALA A 12 -14.94 -8.15 -5.76
CA ALA A 12 -14.07 -7.10 -6.30
C ALA A 12 -13.98 -7.16 -7.83
N ASP A 13 -14.17 -6.01 -8.46
CA ASP A 13 -14.07 -5.78 -9.91
C ASP A 13 -12.88 -4.88 -10.28
N ALA A 14 -12.10 -4.46 -9.28
CA ALA A 14 -10.88 -3.69 -9.45
C ALA A 14 -9.72 -4.20 -8.58
N LEU A 15 -8.52 -3.99 -9.09
CA LEU A 15 -7.26 -4.15 -8.39
C LEU A 15 -6.63 -2.78 -8.17
N LEU A 16 -6.43 -2.43 -6.91
CA LEU A 16 -5.68 -1.24 -6.56
C LEU A 16 -4.25 -1.65 -6.21
N ILE A 17 -3.29 -1.12 -6.95
CA ILE A 17 -1.87 -1.47 -6.86
C ILE A 17 -1.14 -0.34 -6.14
N LEU A 18 -0.59 -0.61 -4.96
CA LEU A 18 0.29 0.31 -4.25
C LEU A 18 1.75 -0.02 -4.54
N GLN A 19 2.45 0.91 -5.20
CA GLN A 19 3.88 0.87 -5.47
C GLN A 19 4.66 1.63 -4.39
N CYS A 20 5.87 1.17 -4.08
CA CYS A 20 6.74 1.80 -3.07
C CYS A 20 6.04 2.02 -1.71
N PRO A 21 5.41 0.98 -1.11
CA PRO A 21 4.75 1.13 0.19
C PRO A 21 5.73 1.62 1.25
N ASN A 22 5.26 2.48 2.15
CA ASN A 22 6.06 3.01 3.27
C ASN A 22 7.33 3.78 2.82
N ALA A 23 7.34 4.34 1.60
CA ALA A 23 8.43 5.23 1.16
C ALA A 23 8.53 6.53 1.99
N GLN A 24 7.48 6.87 2.74
CA GLN A 24 7.45 8.05 3.59
C GLN A 24 8.33 7.85 4.83
N LYS A 25 9.22 8.82 5.08
CA LYS A 25 10.01 8.87 6.32
C LYS A 25 9.19 9.59 7.40
N ILE A 26 8.23 8.88 8.00
CA ILE A 26 7.48 9.39 9.14
C ILE A 26 8.28 9.06 10.40
N THR A 27 9.03 10.03 10.92
CA THR A 27 9.66 9.94 12.24
C THR A 27 8.59 10.22 13.31
N SER A 28 8.56 9.44 14.39
CA SER A 28 7.68 9.71 15.51
C SER A 28 8.09 11.03 16.17
N ALA A 29 7.13 11.77 16.76
CA ALA A 29 7.44 13.05 17.42
C ALA A 29 8.39 12.91 18.62
N GLU A 30 8.59 11.69 19.12
CA GLU A 30 9.58 11.35 20.15
C GLU A 30 11.03 11.52 19.64
N ASP A 31 11.24 11.57 18.32
CA ASP A 31 12.54 11.79 17.68
C ASP A 31 12.86 13.28 17.43
N ARG A 32 11.95 14.21 17.78
CA ARG A 32 12.12 15.65 17.50
C ARG A 32 13.09 16.38 18.44
N GLU A 33 13.61 15.75 19.49
CA GLU A 33 14.55 16.40 20.41
C GLU A 33 16.00 16.47 19.91
N ALA A 34 16.28 16.11 18.65
CA ALA A 34 17.62 16.19 18.06
C ALA A 34 17.74 17.20 16.91
N TRP A 35 16.87 18.21 16.82
CA TRP A 35 16.98 19.29 15.81
C TRP A 35 17.42 20.62 16.40
N ASP A 36 18.57 20.62 17.08
CA ASP A 36 19.30 21.86 17.33
C ASP A 36 20.80 21.59 17.38
N SER A 37 21.40 21.27 16.22
CA SER A 37 22.79 21.64 15.85
C SER A 37 23.20 20.98 14.52
N GLY A 38 23.46 21.82 13.51
CA GLY A 38 24.61 21.69 12.59
C GLY A 38 24.68 20.51 11.60
N GLU A 39 24.83 20.86 10.32
CA GLU A 39 25.24 20.00 9.21
C GLU A 39 26.21 18.85 9.55
N ALA A 40 25.89 17.63 9.12
CA ALA A 40 26.63 16.86 8.12
C ALA A 40 26.03 15.45 7.96
N SER A 41 25.94 15.00 6.71
CA SER A 41 25.68 13.61 6.34
C SER A 41 26.56 12.64 7.14
N GLN A 42 25.94 11.61 7.72
CA GLN A 42 26.49 10.25 7.67
C GLN A 42 25.44 9.22 8.09
N SER A 43 25.32 8.24 7.21
CA SER A 43 24.73 6.93 7.42
C SER A 43 25.36 6.25 8.63
N GLU A 44 24.57 5.69 9.55
CA GLU A 44 24.95 4.47 10.28
C GLU A 44 23.74 3.58 10.59
N THR A 45 23.82 2.42 9.97
CA THR A 45 23.32 1.09 10.34
C THR A 45 23.00 0.89 11.83
N THR A 46 21.86 0.28 12.13
CA THR A 46 21.74 -0.57 13.33
C THR A 46 20.82 -1.77 13.07
N THR A 47 21.49 -2.89 12.79
CA THR A 47 21.19 -4.27 13.23
C THR A 47 19.78 -4.82 13.07
N SER A 48 19.62 -5.64 12.02
CA SER A 48 18.61 -6.70 11.88
C SER A 48 18.62 -7.69 13.06
N PRO A 49 17.49 -8.36 13.30
CA PRO A 49 17.47 -9.80 13.53
C PRO A 49 17.32 -10.51 12.18
N GLN A 50 18.24 -11.44 11.89
CA GLN A 50 18.11 -12.39 10.79
C GLN A 50 16.87 -13.27 11.00
N THR A 51 16.12 -13.53 9.95
CA THR A 51 15.35 -14.78 9.83
C THR A 51 15.44 -15.25 8.40
N ASP A 52 15.85 -16.51 8.27
CA ASP A 52 16.32 -17.17 7.08
C ASP A 52 15.32 -17.28 5.92
N GLU A 53 15.91 -17.50 4.75
CA GLU A 53 15.33 -17.71 3.44
C GLU A 53 14.09 -18.64 3.41
N ASN A 54 12.96 -18.09 2.97
CA ASN A 54 12.06 -18.78 2.05
C ASN A 54 11.24 -17.74 1.28
N ASN A 55 11.66 -17.46 0.05
CA ASN A 55 11.09 -16.47 -0.87
C ASN A 55 9.72 -16.95 -1.43
N SER A 56 8.77 -17.17 -0.53
CA SER A 56 7.35 -17.11 -0.86
C SER A 56 6.91 -15.70 -0.54
N ILE A 57 6.50 -14.94 -1.55
CA ILE A 57 5.79 -13.68 -1.39
C ILE A 57 4.50 -14.01 -0.62
N LYS A 58 4.58 -14.07 0.71
CA LYS A 58 3.39 -14.23 1.54
C LYS A 58 2.67 -12.90 1.44
N SER A 59 1.48 -12.94 0.85
CA SER A 59 0.59 -11.79 0.90
C SER A 59 0.45 -11.35 2.36
N PRO A 60 0.47 -10.03 2.64
CA PRO A 60 0.26 -9.52 3.98
C PRO A 60 -0.98 -10.16 4.60
N THR A 61 -0.83 -10.73 5.78
CA THR A 61 -1.93 -11.37 6.51
C THR A 61 -2.28 -10.62 7.79
N THR A 62 -1.39 -9.75 8.24
CA THR A 62 -1.52 -8.95 9.46
C THR A 62 -1.12 -7.49 9.23
N TYR A 63 -1.50 -6.61 10.16
CA TYR A 63 -1.08 -5.20 10.15
C TYR A 63 0.43 -5.03 10.33
N GLU A 64 1.09 -5.90 11.11
CA GLU A 64 2.56 -5.86 11.25
C GLU A 64 3.27 -6.18 9.94
N ASP A 65 2.71 -7.09 9.12
CA ASP A 65 3.23 -7.35 7.78
C ASP A 65 3.19 -6.07 6.93
N LEU A 66 2.07 -5.32 6.97
CA LEU A 66 1.90 -4.06 6.22
C LEU A 66 2.89 -2.97 6.67
N ARG A 67 3.10 -2.83 7.99
CA ARG A 67 4.06 -1.85 8.55
C ARG A 67 5.50 -2.19 8.19
N SER A 68 5.81 -3.48 8.09
CA SER A 68 7.17 -3.95 7.82
C SER A 68 7.54 -3.96 6.33
N LEU A 69 6.58 -3.69 5.43
CA LEU A 69 6.82 -3.64 3.99
C LEU A 69 7.88 -2.61 3.65
N GLN A 70 8.91 -3.07 2.95
CA GLN A 70 9.94 -2.20 2.40
C GLN A 70 9.45 -1.60 1.07
N PRO A 71 9.77 -0.32 0.78
CA PRO A 71 9.37 0.33 -0.47
C PRO A 71 10.02 -0.29 -1.71
N TYR A 72 11.23 -0.83 -1.56
CA TYR A 72 11.97 -1.48 -2.64
C TYR A 72 12.33 -2.91 -2.27
N ARG A 73 12.43 -3.76 -3.29
CA ARG A 73 12.94 -5.13 -3.16
C ARG A 73 14.47 -5.11 -3.12
N SER A 74 15.08 -6.23 -2.72
CA SER A 74 16.55 -6.36 -2.62
C SER A 74 17.29 -6.12 -3.95
N ASN A 75 16.61 -6.26 -5.08
CA ASN A 75 17.15 -6.00 -6.41
C ASN A 75 17.01 -4.53 -6.86
N GLY A 76 16.46 -3.65 -6.00
CA GLY A 76 16.22 -2.24 -6.29
C GLY A 76 14.90 -1.94 -7.00
N ASP A 77 14.13 -2.97 -7.39
CA ASP A 77 12.83 -2.75 -8.03
C ASP A 77 11.78 -2.27 -7.00
N PRO A 78 10.81 -1.43 -7.40
CA PRO A 78 9.68 -1.05 -6.56
C PRO A 78 8.95 -2.27 -6.01
N ASN A 79 8.72 -2.29 -4.70
CA ASN A 79 7.82 -3.25 -4.11
C ASN A 79 6.36 -2.88 -4.42
N MET A 80 5.51 -3.87 -4.61
CA MET A 80 4.12 -3.68 -5.02
C MET A 80 3.21 -4.60 -4.22
N ILE A 81 2.10 -4.05 -3.72
CA ILE A 81 1.01 -4.81 -3.11
C ILE A 81 -0.31 -4.52 -3.81
N GLN A 82 -1.22 -5.49 -3.83
CA GLN A 82 -2.48 -5.43 -4.55
C GLN A 82 -3.66 -5.60 -3.59
N PHE A 83 -4.59 -4.67 -3.64
CA PHE A 83 -5.85 -4.73 -2.91
C PHE A 83 -6.98 -5.08 -3.89
N GLN A 84 -7.79 -6.08 -3.55
CA GLN A 84 -9.01 -6.40 -4.29
C GLN A 84 -10.13 -5.54 -3.74
N VAL A 85 -10.63 -4.61 -4.56
CA VAL A 85 -11.56 -3.56 -4.16
C VAL A 85 -12.76 -3.51 -5.10
N SER A 86 -13.86 -2.94 -4.61
CA SER A 86 -15.06 -2.69 -5.40
C SER A 86 -15.09 -1.27 -5.94
N THR A 87 -15.14 -1.13 -7.26
CA THR A 87 -15.34 0.17 -7.92
C THR A 87 -16.62 0.85 -7.41
N ARG A 88 -17.67 0.08 -7.15
CA ARG A 88 -18.94 0.59 -6.62
C ARG A 88 -18.75 1.27 -5.26
N HIS A 89 -18.06 0.62 -4.32
CA HIS A 89 -17.79 1.22 -3.01
C HIS A 89 -16.91 2.47 -3.13
N LEU A 90 -15.84 2.39 -3.93
CA LEU A 90 -14.95 3.53 -4.20
C LEU A 90 -15.70 4.73 -4.77
N CYS A 91 -16.52 4.53 -5.80
CA CYS A 91 -17.29 5.58 -6.47
C CYS A 91 -18.38 6.17 -5.57
N ILE A 92 -19.02 5.39 -4.71
CA ILE A 92 -20.05 5.89 -3.78
C ILE A 92 -19.43 6.85 -2.77
N VAL A 93 -18.29 6.49 -2.18
CA VAL A 93 -17.69 7.21 -1.05
C VAL A 93 -16.83 8.39 -1.50
N SER A 94 -16.18 8.31 -2.67
CA SER A 94 -15.22 9.32 -3.12
C SER A 94 -15.54 9.83 -4.53
N PRO A 95 -15.85 11.13 -4.68
CA PRO A 95 -15.98 11.76 -5.99
C PRO A 95 -14.69 11.70 -6.81
N VAL A 96 -13.52 11.62 -6.16
CA VAL A 96 -12.22 11.49 -6.83
C VAL A 96 -12.11 10.12 -7.49
N PHE A 97 -12.42 9.03 -6.75
CA PHE A 97 -12.44 7.69 -7.34
C PHE A 97 -13.49 7.59 -8.45
N ARG A 98 -14.67 8.19 -8.26
CA ARG A 98 -15.71 8.22 -9.30
C ARG A 98 -15.22 8.89 -10.58
N ALA A 99 -14.65 10.08 -10.48
CA ALA A 99 -14.15 10.81 -11.64
C ALA A 99 -13.00 10.06 -12.35
N MET A 100 -12.16 9.36 -11.60
CA MET A 100 -11.06 8.55 -12.14
C MET A 100 -11.58 7.30 -12.87
N ILE A 101 -12.55 6.59 -12.28
CA ILE A 101 -13.09 5.32 -12.80
C ILE A 101 -14.09 5.54 -13.94
N GLU A 102 -14.98 6.54 -13.85
CA GLU A 102 -15.99 6.83 -14.87
C GLU A 102 -15.49 7.79 -15.95
N GLY A 103 -14.32 8.42 -15.73
CA GLY A 103 -13.72 9.36 -16.66
C GLY A 103 -13.15 8.68 -17.91
N ARG A 104 -12.56 9.48 -18.81
CA ARG A 104 -11.83 8.97 -19.99
C ARG A 104 -10.32 8.79 -19.71
N TYR A 105 -9.97 8.50 -18.46
CA TYR A 105 -8.58 8.33 -18.03
C TYR A 105 -8.07 6.93 -18.38
N ARG A 106 -6.76 6.72 -18.24
CA ARG A 106 -6.21 5.38 -18.46
C ARG A 106 -6.65 4.41 -17.37
N GLU A 107 -6.84 4.89 -16.14
CA GLU A 107 -7.34 4.07 -15.03
C GLU A 107 -8.82 3.66 -15.18
N SER A 108 -9.56 4.18 -16.17
CA SER A 108 -10.94 3.74 -16.46
C SER A 108 -11.03 2.61 -17.48
N GLN A 109 -9.90 2.20 -18.07
CA GLN A 109 -9.86 1.10 -19.02
C GLN A 109 -9.42 -0.19 -18.32
N PRO A 110 -10.27 -1.23 -18.33
CA PRO A 110 -9.87 -2.54 -17.82
C PRO A 110 -8.68 -3.10 -18.59
N ASN A 111 -7.87 -3.92 -17.92
CA ASN A 111 -6.78 -4.66 -18.54
C ASN A 111 -7.32 -5.73 -19.51
N SER A 112 -6.42 -6.48 -20.16
CA SER A 112 -6.79 -7.54 -21.11
C SER A 112 -7.65 -8.66 -20.51
N GLN A 113 -7.72 -8.74 -19.18
CA GLN A 113 -8.53 -9.70 -18.42
C GLN A 113 -9.87 -9.11 -17.96
N GLY A 114 -10.15 -7.84 -18.29
CA GLY A 114 -11.39 -7.16 -17.92
C GLY A 114 -11.40 -6.62 -16.48
N ILE A 115 -10.25 -6.58 -15.81
CA ILE A 115 -10.12 -6.05 -14.44
C ILE A 115 -9.63 -4.61 -14.50
N LEU A 116 -10.25 -3.73 -13.72
CA LEU A 116 -9.81 -2.35 -13.61
C LEU A 116 -8.58 -2.24 -12.71
N GLU A 117 -7.49 -1.65 -13.22
CA GLU A 117 -6.27 -1.43 -12.44
C GLU A 117 -6.12 0.04 -12.04
N ILE A 118 -6.03 0.29 -10.74
CA ILE A 118 -5.85 1.62 -10.16
C ILE A 118 -4.47 1.71 -9.53
N GLY A 119 -3.64 2.64 -9.99
CA GLY A 119 -2.30 2.85 -9.45
C GLY A 119 -2.27 3.83 -8.29
N ALA A 120 -1.52 3.51 -7.25
CA ALA A 120 -1.11 4.42 -6.18
C ALA A 120 0.39 4.21 -5.89
N SER A 121 1.08 5.25 -5.43
CA SER A 121 2.49 5.14 -5.04
C SER A 121 2.78 5.87 -3.75
N ASP A 122 3.80 5.41 -3.02
CA ASP A 122 4.44 6.14 -1.92
C ASP A 122 3.54 6.41 -0.70
N TRP A 123 2.45 5.65 -0.56
CA TRP A 123 1.58 5.67 0.63
C TRP A 123 2.12 4.76 1.74
N ASN A 124 1.83 5.12 2.99
CA ASN A 124 1.92 4.18 4.10
C ASN A 124 0.88 3.06 3.89
N ALA A 125 1.34 1.80 3.88
CA ALA A 125 0.53 0.67 3.48
C ALA A 125 -0.62 0.37 4.45
N GLU A 126 -0.40 0.49 5.75
CA GLU A 126 -1.44 0.30 6.76
C GLU A 126 -2.49 1.40 6.69
N ALA A 127 -2.08 2.66 6.70
CA ALA A 127 -3.01 3.79 6.65
C ALA A 127 -3.87 3.74 5.39
N PHE A 128 -3.25 3.35 4.27
CA PHE A 128 -3.95 3.18 3.01
C PHE A 128 -4.92 1.99 3.03
N PHE A 129 -4.53 0.86 3.63
CA PHE A 129 -5.44 -0.26 3.85
C PHE A 129 -6.65 0.15 4.70
N ILE A 130 -6.44 0.84 5.81
CA ILE A 130 -7.52 1.33 6.69
C ILE A 130 -8.48 2.24 5.93
N LEU A 131 -7.97 3.16 5.10
CA LEU A 131 -8.80 4.00 4.26
C LEU A 131 -9.70 3.18 3.34
N LEU A 132 -9.13 2.17 2.67
CA LEU A 132 -9.89 1.30 1.77
C LEU A 132 -10.90 0.45 2.56
N ASP A 133 -10.55 -0.05 3.74
CA ASP A 133 -11.44 -0.83 4.61
C ASP A 133 -12.65 -0.01 5.08
N ILE A 134 -12.43 1.26 5.44
CA ILE A 134 -13.50 2.22 5.76
C ILE A 134 -14.40 2.46 4.54
N ILE A 135 -13.83 2.64 3.34
CA ILE A 135 -14.60 2.82 2.10
C ILE A 135 -15.52 1.62 1.83
N HIS A 136 -15.09 0.41 2.18
CA HIS A 136 -15.87 -0.83 2.01
C HIS A 136 -16.84 -1.08 3.18
N GLY A 137 -16.79 -0.27 4.24
CA GLY A 137 -17.74 -0.34 5.35
C GLY A 137 -17.54 -1.56 6.26
N HIS A 138 -16.31 -2.05 6.40
CA HIS A 138 -15.99 -3.20 7.27
C HIS A 138 -15.87 -2.88 8.77
N HIS A 139 -16.26 -1.68 9.18
CA HIS A 139 -16.09 -1.16 10.54
C HIS A 139 -17.38 -1.12 11.36
#